data_AF-A0A3D9DP52-F1
#
_entry.id   AF-A0A3D9DP52-F1
#
_cell.length_a   1.000
_cell.length_b   1.000
_cell.length_c   1.000
_cell.angle_alpha   90.00
_cell.angle_beta   90.00
_cell.angle_gamma   90.00
#
_symmetry.space_group_name_H-M   'P 1'
#
loop_
_entity.id
_entity.type
_entity.pdbx_description
1 polymer ?
#
loop_
_entity_poly.entity_id
_entity_poly.type
_entity_poly.pdbx_seq_one_letter_code
_entity_poly.pdbx_strand_id
1 'polypeptide(L)'
;MQYNYLNLPGKVIQNSKVTDYIYRADGVKVKKVFGTETTDYLDGFQYVNSALKFFPTAEGYFNVETGKYVYNYIDHLGNTRLSYATNGAGIEIIEESNYYPFGLKHEGYNVLTGNPSYKYKYNGKELQETGMHDYGARFYMPDLGRWGVIDMKAEISRRWSPYTYAYNNPIRFVDPDGRQNYDVIIKGSQSQAALNELQKSVSSELTLNMDKNPIHKIIPMRNYREMLSN
;
A
#
# COMPACT_ATOMS: atom_id res chain seq x y z
N MET A 1 -19.33 -8.92 -10.35
CA MET A 1 -18.95 -8.52 -8.98
C MET A 1 -20.20 -8.07 -8.25
N GLN A 2 -20.35 -8.43 -6.97
CA GLN A 2 -21.48 -8.03 -6.13
C GLN A 2 -20.95 -7.17 -4.98
N TYR A 3 -21.70 -6.11 -4.66
CA TYR A 3 -21.35 -5.14 -3.63
C TYR A 3 -22.31 -5.24 -2.44
N ASN A 4 -21.84 -4.86 -1.26
CA ASN A 4 -22.66 -4.76 -0.05
C ASN A 4 -23.28 -3.36 0.08
N TYR A 5 -24.04 -3.13 1.17
CA TYR A 5 -24.68 -1.84 1.46
C TYR A 5 -23.70 -0.69 1.72
N LEU A 6 -22.41 -0.98 1.98
CA LEU A 6 -21.34 0.01 2.14
C LEU A 6 -20.63 0.30 0.81
N ASN A 7 -21.12 -0.25 -0.31
CA ASN A 7 -20.49 -0.18 -1.63
C ASN A 7 -19.07 -0.80 -1.67
N LEU A 8 -18.79 -1.75 -0.77
CA LEU A 8 -17.57 -2.56 -0.76
C LEU A 8 -17.81 -3.90 -1.49
N PRO A 9 -16.80 -4.47 -2.18
CA PRO A 9 -16.94 -5.77 -2.83
C PRO A 9 -17.31 -6.86 -1.83
N GLY A 10 -18.49 -7.47 -1.97
CA GLY A 10 -18.94 -8.58 -1.13
C GLY A 10 -18.61 -9.94 -1.73
N LYS A 11 -18.77 -10.10 -3.04
CA LYS A 11 -18.43 -11.31 -3.79
C LYS A 11 -17.83 -10.96 -5.15
N VAL A 12 -16.69 -11.56 -5.47
CA VAL A 12 -16.03 -11.45 -6.78
C VAL A 12 -15.93 -12.84 -7.40
N ILE A 13 -16.24 -12.94 -8.69
CA ILE A 13 -16.05 -14.17 -9.46
C ILE A 13 -15.05 -13.84 -10.57
N GLN A 14 -13.91 -14.53 -10.58
CA GLN A 14 -12.85 -14.36 -11.58
C GLN A 14 -12.30 -15.73 -11.95
N ASN A 15 -12.24 -16.05 -13.24
CA ASN A 15 -11.74 -17.33 -13.75
C ASN A 15 -12.35 -18.55 -13.03
N SER A 16 -13.67 -18.52 -12.82
CA SER A 16 -14.44 -19.54 -12.08
C SER A 16 -14.09 -19.71 -10.60
N LYS A 17 -13.18 -18.89 -10.05
CA LYS A 17 -12.93 -18.80 -8.61
C LYS A 17 -13.78 -17.71 -7.99
N VAL A 18 -14.32 -18.01 -6.81
CA VAL A 18 -15.11 -17.08 -6.02
C VAL A 18 -14.26 -16.56 -4.86
N THR A 19 -14.27 -15.23 -4.69
CA THR A 19 -13.77 -14.56 -3.49
C THR A 19 -14.94 -13.91 -2.76
N ASP A 20 -15.17 -14.32 -1.52
CA ASP A 20 -16.17 -13.72 -0.63
C ASP A 20 -15.47 -12.88 0.44
N TYR A 21 -16.02 -11.70 0.73
CA TYR A 21 -15.47 -10.77 1.70
C TYR A 21 -16.51 -10.45 2.79
N ILE A 22 -16.06 -10.39 4.04
CA ILE A 22 -16.88 -10.00 5.18
C ILE A 22 -16.23 -8.78 5.85
N TYR A 23 -17.07 -7.80 6.13
CA TYR A 23 -16.69 -6.54 6.75
C TYR A 23 -17.52 -6.31 8.01
N ARG A 24 -16.98 -5.56 8.95
CA ARG A 24 -17.75 -4.96 10.03
C ARG A 24 -18.60 -3.81 9.49
N ALA A 25 -19.53 -3.32 10.32
CA ALA A 25 -20.41 -2.21 9.96
C ALA A 25 -19.66 -0.88 9.72
N ASP A 26 -18.44 -0.74 10.22
CA ASP A 26 -17.57 0.41 9.97
C ASP A 26 -16.74 0.29 8.68
N GLY A 27 -16.91 -0.80 7.91
CA GLY A 27 -16.23 -1.04 6.65
C GLY A 27 -14.88 -1.75 6.79
N VAL A 28 -14.41 -2.06 8.00
CA VAL A 28 -13.16 -2.82 8.18
C VAL A 28 -13.37 -4.27 7.75
N LYS A 29 -12.53 -4.74 6.83
CA LYS A 29 -12.51 -6.14 6.38
C LYS A 29 -12.01 -7.05 7.49
N VAL A 30 -12.76 -8.11 7.79
CA VAL A 30 -12.44 -9.07 8.86
C VAL A 30 -12.24 -10.50 8.36
N LYS A 31 -12.79 -10.83 7.18
CA LYS A 31 -12.60 -12.14 6.56
C LYS A 31 -12.61 -12.07 5.05
N LYS A 32 -11.82 -12.93 4.43
CA LYS A 32 -11.85 -13.24 3.00
C LYS A 32 -11.88 -14.76 2.81
N VAL A 33 -12.67 -15.25 1.88
CA VAL A 33 -12.67 -16.66 1.46
C VAL A 33 -12.38 -16.72 -0.04
N PHE A 34 -11.24 -17.26 -0.43
CA PHE A 34 -10.85 -17.45 -1.82
C PHE A 34 -10.85 -18.94 -2.17
N GLY A 35 -11.85 -19.40 -2.93
CA GLY A 35 -12.06 -20.83 -3.16
C GLY A 35 -12.29 -21.56 -1.83
N THR A 36 -11.31 -22.34 -1.38
CA THR A 36 -11.35 -23.06 -0.09
C THR A 36 -10.49 -22.40 1.00
N GLU A 37 -9.66 -21.43 0.66
CA GLU A 37 -8.78 -20.76 1.63
C GLU A 37 -9.54 -19.65 2.34
N THR A 38 -9.55 -19.69 3.68
CA THR A 38 -10.11 -18.62 4.52
C THR A 38 -8.99 -17.80 5.12
N THR A 39 -9.03 -16.48 4.94
CA THR A 39 -8.15 -15.51 5.61
C THR A 39 -8.96 -14.71 6.63
N ASP A 40 -8.56 -14.77 7.90
CA ASP A 40 -9.12 -13.96 8.98
C ASP A 40 -8.14 -12.84 9.36
N TYR A 41 -8.68 -11.65 9.60
CA TYR A 41 -7.94 -10.42 9.88
C TYR A 41 -8.27 -9.95 11.30
N LEU A 42 -7.24 -9.79 12.15
CA LEU A 42 -7.39 -9.34 13.54
C LEU A 42 -6.28 -8.36 13.87
N ASP A 43 -6.56 -7.06 13.79
CA ASP A 43 -5.61 -5.98 14.15
C ASP A 43 -4.21 -6.17 13.55
N GLY A 44 -4.17 -6.50 12.25
CA GLY A 44 -2.94 -6.77 11.50
C GLY A 44 -2.43 -8.21 11.56
N PHE A 45 -2.85 -9.02 12.55
CA PHE A 45 -2.60 -10.46 12.55
C PHE A 45 -3.41 -11.12 11.43
N GLN A 46 -2.75 -11.92 10.61
CA GLN A 46 -3.39 -12.64 9.52
C GLN A 46 -3.31 -14.15 9.73
N TYR A 47 -4.48 -14.78 9.72
CA TYR A 47 -4.64 -16.22 9.82
C TYR A 47 -5.11 -16.76 8.49
N VAL A 48 -4.52 -17.87 8.03
CA VAL A 48 -5.02 -18.62 6.88
C VAL A 48 -5.41 -20.00 7.35
N ASN A 49 -6.66 -20.38 7.11
CA ASN A 49 -7.26 -21.64 7.58
C ASN A 49 -7.01 -21.86 9.09
N SER A 50 -7.28 -20.83 9.89
CA SER A 50 -7.08 -20.80 11.36
C SER A 50 -5.62 -20.86 11.84
N ALA A 51 -4.63 -20.91 10.95
CA ALA A 51 -3.21 -20.86 11.33
C ALA A 51 -2.66 -19.44 11.16
N LEU A 52 -2.03 -18.89 12.21
CA LEU A 52 -1.37 -17.59 12.16
C LEU A 52 -0.19 -17.64 11.17
N LYS A 53 -0.15 -16.70 10.22
CA LYS A 53 0.89 -16.63 9.19
C LYS A 53 1.93 -15.56 9.48
N PHE A 54 1.47 -14.36 9.85
CA PHE A 54 2.34 -13.27 10.26
C PHE A 54 1.57 -12.21 11.03
N PHE A 55 2.33 -11.30 11.62
CA PHE A 55 1.81 -10.06 12.19
C PHE A 55 2.80 -8.90 11.92
N PRO A 56 2.31 -7.66 11.77
CA PRO A 56 3.14 -6.51 11.43
C PRO A 56 4.06 -6.10 12.58
N THR A 57 5.17 -5.47 12.22
CA THR A 57 6.08 -4.77 13.12
C THR A 57 6.32 -3.36 12.59
N ALA A 58 6.99 -2.50 13.37
CA ALA A 58 7.22 -1.10 12.99
C ALA A 58 7.98 -0.91 11.65
N GLU A 59 8.79 -1.90 11.25
CA GLU A 59 9.64 -1.84 10.06
C GLU A 59 9.39 -3.00 9.08
N GLY A 60 8.31 -3.77 9.28
CA GLY A 60 8.01 -4.93 8.45
C GLY A 60 7.01 -5.86 9.12
N TYR A 61 7.38 -7.13 9.27
CA TYR A 61 6.52 -8.14 9.89
C TYR A 61 7.33 -9.30 10.47
N PHE A 62 6.72 -10.05 11.38
CA PHE A 62 7.25 -11.34 11.81
C PHE A 62 6.57 -12.47 11.03
N ASN A 63 7.35 -13.27 10.32
CA ASN A 63 6.87 -14.45 9.63
C ASN A 63 6.83 -15.64 10.60
N VAL A 64 5.62 -16.10 10.95
CA VAL A 64 5.43 -17.19 11.92
C VAL A 64 5.85 -18.53 11.33
N GLU A 65 5.71 -18.73 10.02
CA GLU A 65 6.07 -19.99 9.36
C GLU A 65 7.57 -20.24 9.35
N THR A 66 8.37 -19.18 9.24
CA THR A 66 9.84 -19.27 9.23
C THR A 66 10.49 -18.87 10.54
N GLY A 67 9.74 -18.27 11.47
CA GLY A 67 10.27 -17.73 12.72
C GLY A 67 11.19 -16.52 12.55
N LYS A 68 11.10 -15.80 11.42
CA LYS A 68 12.01 -14.68 11.08
C LYS A 68 11.30 -13.32 11.14
N TYR A 69 12.01 -12.32 11.64
CA TYR A 69 11.68 -10.92 11.37
C TYR A 69 12.08 -10.57 9.94
N VAL A 70 11.12 -10.03 9.18
CA VAL A 70 11.32 -9.52 7.82
C VAL A 70 11.14 -8.01 7.86
N TYR A 71 12.12 -7.30 7.32
CA TYR A 71 12.16 -5.84 7.24
C TYR A 71 11.83 -5.39 5.83
N ASN A 72 11.06 -4.31 5.73
CA ASN A 72 10.67 -3.69 4.46
C ASN A 72 11.42 -2.37 4.28
N TYR A 73 12.17 -2.28 3.18
CA TYR A 73 12.63 -1.01 2.65
C TYR A 73 11.54 -0.41 1.76
N ILE A 74 11.04 0.76 2.17
CA ILE A 74 9.92 1.44 1.51
C ILE A 74 10.38 2.72 0.82
N ASP A 75 9.72 3.09 -0.28
CA ASP A 75 9.93 4.39 -0.92
C ASP A 75 9.15 5.52 -0.23
N HIS A 76 9.21 6.74 -0.80
CA HIS A 76 8.56 7.92 -0.23
C HIS A 76 7.04 7.85 -0.21
N LEU A 77 6.43 6.97 -1.02
CA LEU A 77 4.99 6.71 -1.02
C LEU A 77 4.64 5.46 -0.21
N GLY A 78 5.59 4.88 0.51
CA GLY A 78 5.37 3.68 1.31
C GLY A 78 5.20 2.40 0.49
N ASN A 79 5.65 2.38 -0.78
CA ASN A 79 5.68 1.13 -1.54
C ASN A 79 6.84 0.28 -1.05
N THR A 80 6.60 -0.99 -0.74
CA THR A 80 7.66 -1.94 -0.39
C THR A 80 8.53 -2.23 -1.61
N ARG A 81 9.79 -1.79 -1.61
CA ARG A 81 10.74 -2.01 -2.72
C ARG A 81 11.59 -3.26 -2.53
N LEU A 82 11.97 -3.54 -1.28
CA LEU A 82 12.78 -4.68 -0.88
C LEU A 82 12.29 -5.19 0.46
N SER A 83 12.11 -6.50 0.57
CA SER A 83 11.92 -7.20 1.84
C SER A 83 13.14 -8.07 2.10
N TYR A 84 13.70 -8.03 3.30
CA TYR A 84 14.91 -8.77 3.65
C TYR A 84 14.85 -9.26 5.11
N ALA A 85 15.58 -10.31 5.41
CA ALA A 85 15.67 -10.88 6.74
C ALA A 85 17.13 -11.23 7.06
N THR A 86 17.44 -11.48 8.33
CA THR A 86 18.71 -12.11 8.70
C THR A 86 18.57 -13.64 8.66
N ASN A 87 19.61 -14.31 8.16
CA ASN A 87 19.73 -15.77 8.23
C ASN A 87 20.72 -16.22 9.33
N GLY A 88 21.10 -15.32 10.24
CA GLY A 88 22.08 -15.56 11.30
C GLY A 88 23.54 -15.37 10.86
N ALA A 89 23.86 -15.51 9.57
CA ALA A 89 25.20 -15.29 9.02
C ALA A 89 25.32 -13.98 8.23
N GLY A 90 24.19 -13.41 7.81
CA GLY A 90 24.13 -12.18 7.02
C GLY A 90 22.71 -11.77 6.70
N ILE A 91 22.59 -10.95 5.65
CA ILE A 91 21.31 -10.45 5.13
C ILE A 91 20.90 -11.33 3.95
N GLU A 92 19.64 -11.75 3.96
CA GLU A 92 18.97 -12.51 2.92
C GLU A 92 17.87 -11.64 2.31
N ILE A 93 17.87 -11.50 0.98
CA ILE A 93 16.77 -10.85 0.27
C ILE A 93 15.60 -11.83 0.18
N ILE A 94 14.43 -11.41 0.66
CA ILE A 94 13.21 -12.19 0.65
C ILE A 94 12.39 -11.90 -0.61
N GLU A 95 12.24 -10.62 -0.97
CA GLU A 95 11.50 -10.21 -2.15
C GLU A 95 11.98 -8.85 -2.66
N GLU A 96 12.03 -8.69 -3.98
CA GLU A 96 12.19 -7.40 -4.63
C GLU A 96 10.89 -7.03 -5.35
N SER A 97 10.49 -5.76 -5.25
CA SER A 97 9.27 -5.26 -5.87
C SER A 97 9.49 -3.87 -6.48
N ASN A 98 9.32 -3.80 -7.80
CA ASN A 98 9.37 -2.55 -8.56
C ASN A 98 7.98 -2.27 -9.14
N TYR A 99 7.57 -1.01 -9.20
CA TYR A 99 6.22 -0.62 -9.61
C TYR A 99 6.25 0.45 -10.69
N TYR A 100 5.30 0.35 -11.62
CA TYR A 100 4.89 1.46 -12.47
C TYR A 100 4.28 2.57 -11.60
N PRO A 101 4.20 3.83 -12.07
CA PRO A 101 3.70 4.94 -11.26
C PRO A 101 2.33 4.70 -10.63
N PHE A 102 1.44 4.02 -11.36
CA PHE A 102 0.08 3.68 -10.90
C PHE A 102 0.01 2.36 -10.10
N GLY A 103 1.14 1.78 -9.72
CA GLY A 103 1.20 0.67 -8.75
C GLY A 103 1.19 -0.73 -9.32
N LEU A 104 1.10 -0.89 -10.65
CA LEU A 104 1.27 -2.21 -11.25
C LEU A 104 2.72 -2.68 -11.02
N LYS A 105 2.90 -3.88 -10.46
CA LYS A 105 4.23 -4.46 -10.23
C LYS A 105 4.88 -4.80 -11.57
N HIS A 106 6.16 -4.45 -11.72
CA HIS A 106 6.94 -4.87 -12.87
C HIS A 106 7.21 -6.38 -12.82
N GLU A 107 7.34 -6.99 -13.99
CA GLU A 107 7.79 -8.36 -14.17
C GLU A 107 9.24 -8.40 -14.69
N GLY A 108 9.92 -9.55 -14.55
CA GLY A 108 11.24 -9.78 -15.14
C GLY A 108 12.45 -9.33 -14.30
N TYR A 109 12.25 -8.89 -13.06
CA TYR A 109 13.32 -8.68 -12.06
C TYR A 109 13.60 -9.96 -11.27
N ASN A 110 14.46 -9.90 -10.26
CA ASN A 110 14.79 -11.02 -9.39
C ASN A 110 13.51 -11.73 -8.88
N VAL A 111 13.23 -12.92 -9.43
CA VAL A 111 12.01 -13.68 -9.12
C VAL A 111 12.25 -14.48 -7.84
N LEU A 112 12.10 -13.80 -6.71
CA LEU A 112 12.10 -14.43 -5.39
C LEU A 112 10.66 -14.76 -4.99
N THR A 113 10.45 -15.94 -4.40
CA THR A 113 9.11 -16.41 -4.01
C THR A 113 8.50 -15.59 -2.86
N GLY A 114 9.33 -14.91 -2.07
CA GLY A 114 8.89 -14.11 -0.93
C GLY A 114 8.11 -14.89 0.12
N ASN A 115 7.40 -14.18 0.99
CA ASN A 115 6.36 -14.80 1.82
C ASN A 115 5.04 -14.81 1.02
N PRO A 116 4.51 -15.98 0.62
CA PRO A 116 3.28 -16.04 -0.16
C PRO A 116 2.07 -15.49 0.58
N SER A 117 2.04 -15.51 1.91
CA SER A 117 0.95 -14.91 2.71
C SER A 117 1.07 -13.39 2.84
N TYR A 118 2.27 -12.81 2.70
CA TYR A 118 2.47 -11.37 2.86
C TYR A 118 2.15 -10.59 1.58
N LYS A 119 0.91 -10.10 1.48
CA LYS A 119 0.37 -9.42 0.29
C LYS A 119 0.41 -7.89 0.32
N TYR A 120 1.05 -7.28 1.33
CA TYR A 120 1.13 -5.82 1.46
C TYR A 120 2.30 -5.24 0.65
N LYS A 121 1.98 -4.48 -0.40
CA LYS A 121 2.92 -4.12 -1.47
C LYS A 121 2.90 -2.61 -1.78
N TYR A 122 2.14 -2.21 -2.79
CA TYR A 122 1.99 -0.81 -3.22
C TYR A 122 1.22 -0.01 -2.16
N ASN A 123 1.75 1.15 -1.77
CA ASN A 123 1.29 2.00 -0.67
C ASN A 123 1.01 1.23 0.64
N GLY A 124 1.71 0.11 0.87
CA GLY A 124 1.43 -0.78 2.01
C GLY A 124 0.04 -1.40 1.99
N LYS A 125 -0.65 -1.44 0.83
CA LYS A 125 -2.00 -2.01 0.68
C LYS A 125 -1.97 -3.46 0.25
N GLU A 126 -2.92 -4.23 0.75
CA GLU A 126 -3.03 -5.66 0.46
C GLU A 126 -3.48 -5.87 -0.99
N LEU A 127 -2.67 -6.60 -1.76
CA LEU A 127 -3.03 -7.06 -3.10
C LEU A 127 -3.99 -8.25 -3.00
N GLN A 128 -5.17 -8.11 -3.56
CA GLN A 128 -6.16 -9.19 -3.66
C GLN A 128 -5.87 -10.11 -4.84
N GLU A 129 -6.47 -11.29 -4.84
CA GLU A 129 -6.35 -12.28 -5.92
C GLU A 129 -6.87 -11.75 -7.26
N THR A 130 -7.74 -10.74 -7.21
CA THR A 130 -8.28 -10.03 -8.37
C THR A 130 -7.25 -9.15 -9.07
N GLY A 131 -6.09 -8.89 -8.45
CA GLY A 131 -5.11 -7.89 -8.89
C GLY A 131 -5.39 -6.48 -8.38
N MET A 132 -6.43 -6.29 -7.56
CA MET A 132 -6.79 -4.99 -6.99
C MET A 132 -6.16 -4.80 -5.61
N HIS A 133 -5.79 -3.57 -5.27
CA HIS A 133 -5.33 -3.22 -3.92
C HIS A 133 -6.52 -2.81 -3.05
N ASP A 134 -6.57 -3.33 -1.83
CA ASP A 134 -7.57 -2.94 -0.83
C ASP A 134 -7.09 -1.71 -0.04
N TYR A 135 -7.76 -0.58 -0.24
CA TYR A 135 -7.51 0.66 0.49
C TYR A 135 -8.49 0.88 1.66
N GLY A 136 -9.34 -0.08 1.97
CA GLY A 136 -10.35 0.01 3.02
C GLY A 136 -11.67 0.52 2.46
N ALA A 137 -11.76 1.80 2.09
CA ALA A 137 -13.02 2.35 1.57
C ALA A 137 -13.31 1.97 0.10
N ARG A 138 -12.27 1.62 -0.67
CA ARG A 138 -12.36 1.28 -2.09
C ARG A 138 -11.28 0.28 -2.49
N PHE A 139 -11.57 -0.52 -3.51
CA PHE A 139 -10.55 -1.31 -4.20
C PHE A 139 -9.97 -0.52 -5.36
N TYR A 140 -8.65 -0.45 -5.43
CA TYR A 140 -7.89 0.24 -6.46
C TYR A 140 -7.42 -0.74 -7.53
N MET A 141 -7.56 -0.35 -8.80
CA MET A 141 -7.14 -1.12 -9.96
C MET A 141 -5.82 -0.55 -10.49
N PRO A 142 -4.65 -1.13 -10.15
CA PRO A 142 -3.34 -0.60 -10.52
C PRO A 142 -3.05 -0.74 -12.03
N ASP A 143 -3.66 -1.71 -12.69
CA ASP A 143 -3.60 -1.94 -14.14
C ASP A 143 -4.27 -0.82 -14.94
N LEU A 144 -5.39 -0.28 -14.45
CA LEU A 144 -6.12 0.84 -15.05
C LEU A 144 -5.72 2.20 -14.46
N GLY A 145 -5.10 2.21 -13.28
CA GLY A 145 -4.81 3.42 -12.53
C GLY A 145 -6.07 4.14 -12.02
N ARG A 146 -7.11 3.40 -11.63
CA ARG A 146 -8.43 3.94 -11.27
C ARG A 146 -9.06 3.21 -10.08
N TRP A 147 -10.00 3.87 -9.41
CA TRP A 147 -10.86 3.20 -8.42
C TRP A 147 -11.87 2.28 -9.09
N GLY A 148 -12.20 1.16 -8.44
CA GLY A 148 -13.25 0.24 -8.90
C GLY A 148 -14.68 0.78 -8.69
N VAL A 149 -14.84 1.80 -7.85
CA VAL A 149 -16.14 2.42 -7.51
C VAL A 149 -16.02 3.95 -7.45
N ILE A 150 -17.17 4.61 -7.49
CA ILE A 150 -17.31 6.07 -7.35
C ILE A 150 -16.79 6.52 -5.99
N ASP A 151 -16.01 7.61 -5.96
CA ASP A 151 -15.59 8.28 -4.73
C ASP A 151 -16.78 8.74 -3.88
N MET A 152 -16.80 8.36 -2.60
CA MET A 152 -17.81 8.84 -1.65
C MET A 152 -17.78 10.36 -1.46
N LYS A 153 -16.63 11.00 -1.74
CA LYS A 153 -16.39 12.44 -1.67
C LYS A 153 -16.30 13.08 -3.06
N ALA A 154 -16.94 12.50 -4.07
CA ALA A 154 -16.90 13.04 -5.44
C ALA A 154 -17.38 14.50 -5.52
N GLU A 155 -18.31 14.92 -4.65
CA GLU A 155 -18.92 16.24 -4.60
C GLU A 155 -17.95 17.38 -4.23
N ILE A 156 -16.88 17.07 -3.49
CA ILE A 156 -15.82 18.03 -3.15
C ILE A 156 -14.69 18.03 -4.19
N SER A 157 -14.67 17.07 -5.11
CA SER A 157 -13.64 16.90 -6.15
C SER A 157 -14.19 17.13 -7.56
N ARG A 158 -14.95 18.23 -7.73
CA ARG A 158 -15.73 18.54 -8.95
C ARG A 158 -14.93 18.61 -10.26
N ARG A 159 -13.61 18.85 -10.16
CA ARG A 159 -12.71 18.98 -11.32
C ARG A 159 -12.12 17.65 -11.79
N TRP A 160 -12.39 16.56 -11.07
CA TRP A 160 -11.81 15.24 -11.34
C TRP A 160 -12.92 14.21 -11.56
N SER A 161 -12.59 13.14 -12.27
CA SER A 161 -13.51 12.00 -12.38
C SER A 161 -13.71 11.37 -11.00
N PRO A 162 -14.92 10.89 -10.66
CA PRO A 162 -15.16 10.16 -9.41
C PRO A 162 -14.34 8.87 -9.27
N TYR A 163 -13.65 8.44 -10.33
CA TYR A 163 -12.79 7.25 -10.35
C TYR A 163 -11.29 7.59 -10.35
N THR A 164 -10.93 8.87 -10.31
CA THR A 164 -9.53 9.30 -10.39
C THR A 164 -8.75 8.91 -9.13
N TYR A 165 -7.62 8.25 -9.33
CA TYR A 165 -6.62 8.02 -8.29
C TYR A 165 -5.58 9.14 -8.27
N ALA A 166 -5.20 9.61 -7.07
CA ALA A 166 -4.06 10.50 -6.84
C ALA A 166 -4.00 11.74 -7.75
N TYR A 167 -5.16 12.30 -8.14
CA TYR A 167 -5.26 13.41 -9.10
C TYR A 167 -4.47 13.17 -10.41
N ASN A 168 -4.39 11.92 -10.86
CA ASN A 168 -3.56 11.47 -11.99
C ASN A 168 -2.05 11.77 -11.83
N ASN A 169 -1.57 12.00 -10.61
CA ASN A 169 -0.16 12.18 -10.31
C ASN A 169 0.24 11.32 -9.09
N PRO A 170 0.30 9.98 -9.25
CA PRO A 170 0.57 9.03 -8.18
C PRO A 170 2.04 9.00 -7.75
N ILE A 171 2.91 9.83 -8.35
CA ILE A 171 4.28 10.04 -7.88
C ILE A 171 4.31 11.03 -6.70
N ARG A 172 3.33 11.94 -6.65
CA ARG A 172 3.22 13.00 -5.65
C ARG A 172 2.12 12.74 -4.63
N PHE A 173 0.94 12.34 -5.11
CA PHE A 173 -0.23 12.16 -4.27
C PHE A 173 -0.49 10.69 -3.96
N VAL A 174 -1.12 10.46 -2.81
CA VAL A 174 -1.59 9.14 -2.37
C VAL A 174 -2.96 9.28 -1.74
N ASP A 175 -3.78 8.25 -1.82
CA ASP A 175 -5.02 8.14 -1.03
C ASP A 175 -4.80 7.08 0.06
N PRO A 176 -4.60 7.45 1.34
CA PRO A 176 -4.25 6.49 2.39
C PRO A 176 -5.36 5.49 2.73
N ASP A 177 -6.63 5.88 2.63
CA ASP A 177 -7.78 5.09 3.09
C ASP A 177 -8.85 4.90 2.01
N GLY A 178 -8.54 5.28 0.78
CA GLY A 178 -9.45 5.22 -0.35
C GLY A 178 -10.59 6.23 -0.24
N ARG A 179 -10.44 7.35 0.49
CA ARG A 179 -11.46 8.40 0.58
C ARG A 179 -10.98 9.75 0.11
N GLN A 180 -9.69 10.03 0.16
CA GLN A 180 -9.16 11.35 -0.17
C GLN A 180 -7.67 11.30 -0.52
N ASN A 181 -7.34 11.97 -1.62
CA ASN A 181 -5.94 12.18 -2.01
C ASN A 181 -5.26 13.21 -1.10
N TYR A 182 -4.00 12.97 -0.77
CA TYR A 182 -3.13 13.83 0.01
C TYR A 182 -1.76 13.97 -0.66
N ASP A 183 -1.12 15.11 -0.42
CA ASP A 183 0.26 15.36 -0.83
C ASP A 183 1.22 14.78 0.23
N VAL A 184 2.17 13.97 -0.20
CA VAL A 184 3.20 13.42 0.68
C VAL A 184 4.41 14.34 0.63
N ILE A 185 4.65 15.07 1.73
CA ILE A 185 5.83 15.93 1.82
C ILE A 185 6.62 15.65 3.10
N ILE A 186 7.93 15.78 2.98
CA ILE A 186 8.87 15.71 4.10
C ILE A 186 8.89 17.09 4.78
N LYS A 187 8.79 17.14 6.11
CA LYS A 187 8.78 18.39 6.91
C LYS A 187 9.85 18.38 8.00
N GLY A 188 10.14 19.57 8.54
CA GLY A 188 10.98 19.74 9.73
C GLY A 188 12.44 19.40 9.48
N SER A 189 13.12 18.80 10.46
CA SER A 189 14.53 18.42 10.31
C SER A 189 14.77 17.47 9.14
N GLN A 190 13.80 16.61 8.82
CA GLN A 190 13.89 15.68 7.70
C GLN A 190 13.90 16.38 6.34
N SER A 191 13.21 17.52 6.19
CA SER A 191 13.19 18.23 4.90
C SER A 191 14.53 18.91 4.63
N GLN A 192 15.18 19.43 5.69
CA GLN A 192 16.52 19.97 5.56
C GLN A 192 17.55 18.88 5.26
N ALA A 193 17.43 17.70 5.89
CA ALA A 193 18.29 16.56 5.59
C ALA A 193 18.14 16.13 4.11
N ALA A 194 16.90 16.01 3.63
CA ALA A 194 16.63 15.68 2.23
C ALA A 194 17.19 16.73 1.27
N LEU A 195 17.01 18.03 1.56
CA LEU A 195 17.60 19.11 0.74
C LEU A 195 19.12 19.02 0.70
N ASN A 196 19.77 18.73 1.83
CA ASN A 196 21.22 18.60 1.89
C ASN A 196 21.72 17.41 1.06
N GLU A 197 21.00 16.29 1.06
CA GLU A 197 21.32 15.13 0.21
C GLU A 197 21.12 15.43 -1.28
N LEU A 198 20.02 16.10 -1.64
CA LEU A 198 19.76 16.58 -3.00
C LEU A 198 20.85 17.57 -3.46
N GLN A 199 21.26 18.49 -2.60
CA GLN A 199 22.34 19.44 -2.92
C GLN A 199 23.68 18.71 -3.15
N LYS A 200 23.93 17.61 -2.42
CA LYS A 200 25.12 16.77 -2.67
C LYS A 200 25.05 16.06 -4.01
N SER A 201 23.88 15.60 -4.45
CA SER A 201 23.77 14.87 -5.73
C SER A 201 24.00 15.77 -6.94
N VAL A 202 23.63 17.05 -6.86
CA VAL A 202 23.89 18.06 -7.90
C VAL A 202 25.23 18.78 -7.75
N SER A 203 25.97 18.51 -6.67
CA SER A 203 27.28 19.10 -6.38
C SER A 203 27.30 20.63 -6.55
N SER A 204 28.23 21.18 -7.34
CA SER A 204 28.34 22.60 -7.65
C SER A 204 27.61 23.03 -8.92
N GLU A 205 26.94 22.12 -9.62
CA GLU A 205 26.30 22.41 -10.90
C GLU A 205 25.00 23.21 -10.73
N LEU A 206 24.31 23.03 -9.60
CA LEU A 206 23.06 23.70 -9.30
C LEU A 206 22.94 24.01 -7.81
N THR A 207 22.43 25.20 -7.47
CA THR A 207 22.06 25.54 -6.08
C THR A 207 20.57 25.32 -5.90
N LEU A 208 20.21 24.41 -5.00
CA LEU A 208 18.84 24.07 -4.66
C LEU A 208 18.40 24.83 -3.42
N ASN A 209 17.21 25.43 -3.47
CA ASN A 209 16.59 26.11 -2.33
C ASN A 209 15.20 25.53 -2.08
N MET A 210 14.81 25.38 -0.81
CA MET A 210 13.48 24.90 -0.42
C MET A 210 12.49 26.07 -0.31
N ASP A 211 11.31 25.91 -0.91
CA ASP A 211 10.23 26.90 -0.81
C ASP A 211 9.68 26.96 0.63
N LYS A 212 9.42 28.17 1.11
CA LYS A 212 9.01 28.45 2.49
C LYS A 212 7.48 28.33 2.69
N ASN A 213 6.67 28.30 1.62
CA ASN A 213 5.19 28.33 1.71
C ASN A 213 4.50 27.23 0.87
N PRO A 214 4.28 26.02 1.42
CA PRO A 214 3.56 24.97 0.70
C PRO A 214 2.03 25.20 0.68
N ILE A 215 1.40 25.03 -0.48
CA ILE A 215 0.02 25.52 -0.78
C ILE A 215 -1.10 24.48 -0.48
N HIS A 216 -0.80 23.26 -0.02
CA HIS A 216 -1.78 22.15 0.01
C HIS A 216 -1.97 21.51 1.40
N LYS A 217 -3.07 20.76 1.56
CA LYS A 217 -3.35 19.95 2.77
C LYS A 217 -2.37 18.76 2.79
N ILE A 218 -1.61 18.62 3.88
CA ILE A 218 -0.37 17.83 3.90
C ILE A 218 -0.43 16.72 4.95
N ILE A 219 0.03 15.53 4.59
CA ILE A 219 0.38 14.48 5.54
C ILE A 219 1.90 14.39 5.67
N PRO A 220 2.48 14.53 6.88
CA PRO A 220 3.89 14.26 7.12
C PRO A 220 4.22 12.78 6.93
N MET A 221 5.40 12.45 6.37
CA MET A 221 5.88 11.06 6.22
C MET A 221 5.81 10.21 7.51
N ARG A 222 6.00 10.83 8.69
CA ARG A 222 5.88 10.11 9.98
C ARG A 222 4.43 9.68 10.27
N ASN A 223 3.46 10.56 10.02
CA ASN A 223 2.03 10.27 10.20
C ASN A 223 1.47 9.41 9.07
N TYR A 224 2.09 9.45 7.89
CA TYR A 224 1.71 8.62 6.75
C TYR A 224 1.82 7.13 7.08
N ARG A 225 2.87 6.70 7.79
CA ARG A 225 3.01 5.30 8.24
C ARG A 225 1.87 4.85 9.15
N GLU A 226 1.41 5.71 10.05
CA GLU A 226 0.28 5.43 10.95
C GLU A 226 -1.07 5.40 10.21
N MET A 227 -1.21 6.17 9.13
CA MET A 227 -2.42 6.17 8.31
C MET A 227 -2.49 4.95 7.36
N LEU A 228 -1.36 4.32 7.05
CA LEU A 228 -1.34 3.06 6.30
C LEU A 228 -1.62 1.85 7.18
N SER A 229 -1.48 1.95 8.50
CA SER A 229 -1.52 0.83 9.44
C SER A 229 -2.91 0.51 10.04
N ASN A 230 -4.01 0.98 9.44
CA ASN A 230 -5.38 0.69 9.89
C ASN A 230 -6.18 -0.04 8.81
#